data_AF-A0A8S2TI74-F1
#
_entry.id   AF-A0A8S2TI74-F1
#
_cell.length_a   1.000
_cell.length_b   1.000
_cell.length_c   1.000
_cell.angle_alpha   90.00
_cell.angle_beta   90.00
_cell.angle_gamma   90.00
#
_symmetry.space_group_name_H-M   'P 1'
#
loop_
_entity.id
_entity.type
_entity.pdbx_description
1 polymer ?
#
loop_
_entity_poly.entity_id
_entity_poly.type
_entity_poly.pdbx_seq_one_letter_code
_entity_poly.pdbx_strand_id
1 'polypeptide(L)'
;ACVEASADLEFAPSDTEADKLNITGQTALFMATLKNRVDVVKFLIEKGAHVSVQNRFGVSPLLLCAEVGNFELVQALVQAGADVNLAPQGVLA
;
A
#
# COMPACT_ATOMS: atom_id res chain seq x y z
N ALA A 1 24.92 24.01 8.01
CA ALA A 1 25.12 22.59 8.35
C ALA A 1 23.74 21.94 8.34
N CYS A 2 23.18 21.53 7.19
CA CYS A 2 23.66 20.46 6.31
C CYS A 2 24.11 19.26 7.14
N VAL A 3 23.14 18.47 7.60
CA VAL A 3 23.30 17.02 7.72
C VAL A 3 22.21 16.40 6.87
N GLU A 4 22.69 15.73 5.84
CA GLU A 4 21.94 14.97 4.86
C GLU A 4 21.32 13.77 5.57
N ALA A 5 20.03 13.59 5.39
CA ALA A 5 19.41 12.27 5.47
C ALA A 5 18.84 11.99 4.08
N SER A 6 19.76 11.87 3.12
CA SER A 6 19.57 11.17 1.86
C SER A 6 19.25 9.71 2.19
N ALA A 7 17.96 9.43 2.39
CA ALA A 7 17.44 8.11 2.11
C ALA A 7 16.93 8.17 0.68
N ASP A 8 17.81 7.82 -0.25
CA ASP A 8 17.49 7.45 -1.62
C ASP A 8 16.44 6.33 -1.58
N LEU A 9 15.16 6.69 -1.50
CA LEU A 9 14.06 5.78 -1.75
C LEU A 9 13.71 5.87 -3.24
N GLU A 10 14.50 5.18 -4.07
CA GLU A 10 14.07 4.78 -5.40
C GLU A 10 13.04 3.64 -5.32
N PHE A 11 12.01 3.80 -4.49
CA PHE A 11 10.85 2.90 -4.47
C PHE A 11 9.80 3.44 -5.44
N ALA A 12 10.15 3.33 -6.72
CA ALA A 12 9.35 3.51 -7.92
C ALA A 12 8.19 4.54 -7.89
N PRO A 13 8.36 5.75 -8.47
CA PRO A 13 7.22 6.54 -8.90
C PRO A 13 6.61 5.89 -10.14
N SER A 14 5.47 5.20 -9.97
CA SER A 14 4.55 4.97 -11.09
C SER A 14 3.75 6.26 -11.25
N ASP A 15 3.82 6.89 -12.42
CA ASP A 15 3.31 8.24 -12.80
C ASP A 15 1.79 8.48 -12.63
N THR A 16 1.13 7.84 -11.67
CA THR A 16 -0.28 8.05 -11.34
C THR A 16 -0.37 8.80 -10.01
N GLU A 17 -0.95 10.00 -10.02
CA GLU A 17 -1.17 10.85 -8.83
C GLU A 17 -1.77 10.12 -7.60
N ALA A 18 -2.44 8.98 -7.81
CA ALA A 18 -3.09 8.16 -6.79
C ALA A 18 -2.11 7.44 -5.83
N ASP A 19 -0.85 7.26 -6.20
CA ASP A 19 0.13 6.45 -5.44
C ASP A 19 1.19 7.28 -4.71
N LYS A 20 0.89 8.56 -4.41
CA LYS A 20 1.74 9.37 -3.54
C LYS A 20 1.90 8.70 -2.17
N LEU A 21 3.16 8.42 -1.82
CA LEU A 21 3.53 7.83 -0.54
C LEU A 21 3.67 8.90 0.55
N ASN A 22 3.20 8.61 1.75
CA ASN A 22 3.41 9.48 2.91
C ASN A 22 4.82 9.29 3.54
N ILE A 23 5.08 9.98 4.66
CA ILE A 23 6.31 9.88 5.44
C ILE A 23 6.56 8.51 6.10
N THR A 24 5.72 7.50 5.84
CA THR A 24 5.91 6.09 6.26
C THR A 24 5.79 5.13 5.07
N GLY A 25 5.73 5.65 3.83
CA GLY A 25 5.68 4.85 2.59
C GLY A 25 4.30 4.29 2.30
N GLN A 26 3.25 4.84 2.89
CA GLN A 26 1.88 4.35 2.74
C GLN A 26 1.15 5.12 1.64
N THR A 27 0.41 4.40 0.79
CA THR A 27 -0.51 4.97 -0.19
C THR A 27 -1.85 5.35 0.45
N ALA A 28 -2.66 6.11 -0.28
CA ALA A 28 -4.05 6.38 0.11
C ALA A 28 -4.85 5.09 0.34
N LEU A 29 -4.61 4.07 -0.50
CA LEU A 29 -5.21 2.75 -0.38
C LEU A 29 -4.81 2.07 0.93
N PHE A 30 -3.53 2.08 1.29
CA PHE A 30 -3.03 1.52 2.55
C PHE A 30 -3.76 2.14 3.76
N MET A 31 -3.92 3.48 3.76
CA MET A 31 -4.59 4.19 4.84
C MET A 31 -6.09 3.87 4.90
N ALA A 32 -6.76 3.74 3.75
CA ALA A 32 -8.16 3.34 3.68
C ALA A 32 -8.36 1.92 4.22
N THR A 33 -7.47 0.99 3.88
CA THR A 33 -7.44 -0.37 4.43
C THR A 33 -7.21 -0.39 5.93
N LEU A 34 -6.24 0.39 6.43
CA LEU A 34 -5.93 0.51 7.87
C LEU A 34 -7.11 1.05 8.68
N LYS A 35 -7.94 1.89 8.06
CA LYS A 35 -9.18 2.43 8.66
C LYS A 35 -10.41 1.56 8.37
N ASN A 36 -10.23 0.41 7.74
CA ASN A 36 -11.29 -0.52 7.37
C ASN A 36 -12.41 0.11 6.52
N ARG A 37 -12.05 1.02 5.60
CA ARG A 37 -13.00 1.82 4.80
C ARG A 37 -13.20 1.17 3.43
N VAL A 38 -14.05 0.14 3.39
CA VAL A 38 -14.32 -0.65 2.16
C VAL A 38 -14.74 0.21 0.97
N ASP A 39 -15.65 1.15 1.16
CA ASP A 39 -16.15 2.01 0.08
C ASP A 39 -15.04 2.85 -0.54
N VAL A 40 -14.13 3.35 0.30
CA VAL A 40 -12.98 4.15 -0.13
C VAL A 40 -11.96 3.29 -0.86
N VAL A 41 -11.71 2.06 -0.38
CA VAL A 41 -10.82 1.10 -1.03
C VAL A 41 -11.31 0.77 -2.43
N LYS A 42 -12.61 0.45 -2.59
CA LYS A 42 -13.21 0.17 -3.90
C LYS A 42 -13.09 1.38 -4.83
N PHE A 43 -13.40 2.57 -4.35
CA PHE A 43 -13.28 3.81 -5.14
C PHE A 43 -11.83 4.07 -5.60
N LEU A 44 -10.84 3.84 -4.73
CA LEU A 44 -9.42 4.01 -5.10
C LEU A 44 -8.97 2.98 -6.14
N ILE A 45 -9.42 1.73 -6.01
CA ILE A 45 -9.17 0.67 -7.00
C ILE A 45 -9.78 1.05 -8.36
N GLU A 46 -11.01 1.55 -8.39
CA GLU A 46 -11.66 2.02 -9.63
C GLU A 46 -10.92 3.20 -10.29
N LYS A 47 -10.20 4.00 -9.49
CA LYS A 47 -9.35 5.09 -9.99
C LYS A 47 -7.95 4.63 -10.42
N GLY A 48 -7.66 3.33 -10.36
CA GLY A 48 -6.39 2.75 -10.79
C GLY A 48 -5.29 2.84 -9.73
N ALA A 49 -5.64 2.89 -8.44
CA ALA A 49 -4.64 2.83 -7.37
C ALA A 49 -3.92 1.47 -7.36
N HIS A 50 -2.61 1.48 -7.12
CA HIS A 50 -1.82 0.26 -7.07
C HIS A 50 -2.07 -0.51 -5.77
N VAL A 51 -2.54 -1.75 -5.90
CA VAL A 51 -2.94 -2.60 -4.76
C VAL A 51 -1.81 -3.39 -4.12
N SER A 52 -0.65 -3.46 -4.78
CA SER A 52 0.53 -4.23 -4.33
C SER A 52 1.64 -3.36 -3.73
N VAL A 53 1.37 -2.07 -3.45
CA VAL A 53 2.38 -1.15 -2.91
C VAL A 53 2.64 -1.45 -1.44
N GLN A 54 3.88 -1.80 -1.10
CA GLN A 54 4.28 -2.02 0.29
C GLN A 54 4.72 -0.72 0.96
N ASN A 55 4.48 -0.62 2.26
CA ASN A 55 5.06 0.43 3.07
C ASN A 55 6.55 0.18 3.36
N ARG A 56 7.21 1.10 4.08
CA ARG A 56 8.64 0.98 4.44
C ARG A 56 8.98 -0.26 5.27
N PHE A 57 7.97 -0.85 5.91
CA PHE A 57 8.08 -2.06 6.71
C PHE A 57 7.81 -3.33 5.90
N GLY A 58 7.57 -3.22 4.59
CA GLY A 58 7.23 -4.35 3.73
C GLY A 58 5.78 -4.81 3.88
N VAL A 59 4.93 -4.07 4.58
CA VAL A 59 3.53 -4.46 4.75
C VAL A 59 2.75 -4.04 3.50
N SER A 60 2.06 -4.99 2.89
CA SER A 60 1.13 -4.73 1.79
C SER A 60 -0.28 -4.44 2.32
N PRO A 61 -1.14 -3.75 1.54
CA PRO A 61 -2.55 -3.56 1.89
C PRO A 61 -3.25 -4.90 2.12
N LEU A 62 -2.91 -5.93 1.34
CA LEU A 62 -3.47 -7.26 1.46
C LEU A 62 -3.08 -7.95 2.78
N LEU A 63 -1.81 -7.84 3.19
CA LEU A 63 -1.34 -8.37 4.47
C LEU A 63 -2.06 -7.70 5.64
N LEU A 64 -2.27 -6.39 5.54
CA LEU A 64 -3.03 -5.63 6.54
C LEU A 64 -4.50 -6.06 6.58
N CYS A 65 -5.15 -6.28 5.43
CA CYS A 65 -6.51 -6.82 5.38
C CYS A 65 -6.63 -8.20 6.07
N ALA A 66 -5.63 -9.06 5.87
CA ALA A 66 -5.58 -10.37 6.48
C ALA A 66 -5.44 -10.28 8.00
N GLU A 67 -4.65 -9.33 8.52
CA GLU A 67 -4.53 -9.06 9.96
C GLU A 67 -5.85 -8.51 10.55
N VAL A 68 -6.50 -7.59 9.85
CA VAL A 68 -7.80 -7.03 10.27
C VAL A 68 -8.91 -8.07 10.19
N GLY A 69 -8.77 -9.10 9.33
CA GLY A 69 -9.76 -10.15 9.14
C GLY A 69 -10.98 -9.72 8.32
N ASN A 70 -10.90 -8.61 7.58
CA ASN A 70 -12.00 -8.16 6.73
C ASN A 70 -11.96 -8.84 5.36
N PHE A 71 -12.74 -9.92 5.23
CA PHE A 71 -12.87 -10.70 4.00
C PHE A 71 -13.27 -9.86 2.78
N GLU A 72 -14.12 -8.84 2.95
CA GLU A 72 -14.58 -8.02 1.83
C GLU A 72 -13.44 -7.18 1.23
N LEU A 73 -12.54 -6.66 2.08
CA LEU A 73 -11.35 -5.95 1.62
C LEU A 73 -10.35 -6.88 0.94
N VAL A 74 -10.16 -8.09 1.48
CA VAL A 74 -9.31 -9.11 0.86
C VAL A 74 -9.84 -9.43 -0.54
N GLN A 75 -11.15 -9.65 -0.67
CA GLN A 75 -11.77 -9.96 -1.94
C GLN A 75 -11.62 -8.79 -2.94
N ALA A 76 -11.81 -7.55 -2.50
CA ALA A 76 -11.66 -6.37 -3.36
C ALA A 76 -10.21 -6.21 -3.88
N LEU A 77 -9.21 -6.37 -3.01
CA LEU A 77 -7.80 -6.28 -3.40
C LEU A 77 -7.37 -7.42 -4.33
N VAL A 78 -7.81 -8.65 -4.06
CA VAL A 78 -7.49 -9.80 -4.92
C VAL A 78 -8.14 -9.66 -6.29
N GLN A 79 -9.39 -9.18 -6.36
CA GLN A 79 -10.06 -8.87 -7.63
C GLN A 79 -9.37 -7.76 -8.41
N ALA A 80 -8.74 -6.81 -7.71
CA ALA A 80 -7.94 -5.75 -8.30
C ALA A 80 -6.55 -6.20 -8.76
N GLY A 81 -6.19 -7.48 -8.59
CA GLY A 81 -4.90 -8.02 -9.00
C GLY A 81 -3.79 -7.87 -7.95
N ALA A 82 -4.13 -7.77 -6.66
CA ALA A 82 -3.12 -7.79 -5.61
C ALA A 82 -2.37 -9.13 -5.60
N ASP A 83 -1.04 -9.05 -5.50
CA ASP A 83 -0.21 -10.25 -5.37
C ASP A 83 -0.38 -10.85 -3.95
N VAL A 84 -0.97 -12.04 -3.91
CA VAL A 84 -1.22 -12.80 -2.68
C VAL A 84 0.05 -13.39 -2.07
N ASN A 85 1.09 -13.57 -2.87
CA ASN A 85 2.37 -14.13 -2.43
C ASN A 85 3.42 -13.04 -2.17
N LEU A 86 2.99 -11.77 -2.12
CA LEU A 86 3.90 -10.66 -1.97
C LEU A 86 4.60 -10.73 -0.60
N ALA A 87 5.87 -11.16 -0.62
CA ALA A 87 6.71 -11.21 0.56
C ALA A 87 7.05 -9.79 1.01
N PRO A 88 7.13 -9.52 2.33
CA PRO A 88 7.53 -8.20 2.83
C PRO A 88 8.96 -7.88 2.36
N GLN A 89 9.14 -6.79 1.62
CA GLN A 89 10.45 -6.32 1.15
C GLN A 89 10.97 -5.12 1.98
N GLY A 90 10.44 -4.92 3.19
CA GLY A 90 10.83 -3.82 4.06
C GLY A 90 12.28 -3.95 4.54
N VAL A 91 12.85 -2.86 5.03
CA VAL A 91 14.25 -2.78 5.55
C VAL A 91 14.53 -3.74 6.74
N LEU A 92 13.51 -4.48 7.22
CA LEU A 92 13.62 -5.50 8.27
C LEU A 92 13.52 -6.95 7.73
N ALA A 93 13.42 -7.14 6.41
CA ALA A 93 13.45 -8.45 5.75
C ALA A 93 14.88 -8.96 5.52
#